data_AF-A0A424SYJ6-F1
#
_entry.id   AF-A0A424SYJ6-F1
#
_cell.length_a   1.000
_cell.length_b   1.000
_cell.length_c   1.000
_cell.angle_alpha   90.00
_cell.angle_beta   90.00
_cell.angle_gamma   90.00
#
_symmetry.space_group_name_H-M   'P 1'
#
loop_
_entity.id
_entity.type
_entity.pdbx_description
1 polymer ?
#
loop_
_entity_poly.entity_id
_entity_poly.type
_entity_poly.pdbx_seq_one_letter_code
_entity_poly.pdbx_strand_id
1 'polypeptide(L)'
;MISSSPSGLSGLLSSVINAGRDILARRRQTSMVAPSSDLLAKSTQLIHHRGEASGLALACEVVADYQALDKSNRRAFFEALARDFAADREAVIAAAERYKEDASEVNLGALSRAAEAPRVKLFRRMNMAPEATPVLVKMRAAMIEDLKALPELRAVETDLKHQFISWFNRGFLELRVIDWNTPASILERIIQYESVHAIQGWNDLRSRLSGDRMCFAFFHPAMPDDPLVFVEVALTAGIPSAVAPLIENADVVDDAQRLDTVVFYSISNCHPGLAGVSFGNFLIKQVVEEVGKRFPKMKRFVTLSPVPGFCRWLAKQDTDIDLD
;
A
#
# COMPACT_ATOMS: atom_id res chain seq x y z
N MET A 1 31.15 -24.90 -4.72
CA MET A 1 30.61 -23.60 -4.25
C MET A 1 30.77 -22.61 -5.38
N ILE A 2 29.76 -22.47 -6.22
CA ILE A 2 29.79 -21.53 -7.34
C ILE A 2 29.07 -20.28 -6.85
N SER A 3 29.83 -19.21 -6.62
CA SER A 3 29.29 -17.89 -6.36
C SER A 3 28.59 -17.41 -7.63
N SER A 4 27.26 -17.33 -7.60
CA SER A 4 26.50 -16.67 -8.64
C SER A 4 26.80 -15.18 -8.60
N SER A 5 27.56 -14.68 -9.56
CA SER A 5 27.69 -13.25 -9.83
C SER A 5 26.28 -12.67 -10.05
N PRO A 6 25.91 -11.52 -9.45
CA PRO A 6 24.61 -10.92 -9.68
C PRO A 6 24.57 -10.37 -11.11
N SER A 7 24.07 -11.15 -12.06
CA SER A 7 23.93 -10.75 -13.46
C SER A 7 22.67 -9.89 -13.63
N GLY A 8 22.85 -8.65 -14.10
CA GLY A 8 21.77 -7.71 -14.48
C GLY A 8 21.75 -6.39 -13.69
N LEU A 9 20.63 -5.65 -13.82
CA LEU A 9 20.37 -4.35 -13.16
C LEU A 9 20.61 -4.38 -11.64
N SER A 10 20.35 -5.52 -10.99
CA SER A 10 20.58 -5.72 -9.55
C SER A 10 22.06 -5.63 -9.16
N GLY A 11 22.97 -6.17 -10.00
CA GLY A 11 24.41 -6.08 -9.79
C GLY A 11 24.94 -4.65 -9.96
N LEU A 12 24.42 -3.92 -10.95
CA LEU A 12 24.74 -2.50 -11.16
C LEU A 12 24.28 -1.64 -9.98
N LEU A 13 23.05 -1.87 -9.49
CA LEU A 13 22.49 -1.13 -8.38
C LEU A 13 23.26 -1.39 -7.07
N SER A 14 23.66 -2.64 -6.82
CA SER A 14 24.52 -3.00 -5.69
C SER A 14 25.88 -2.30 -5.75
N SER A 15 26.49 -2.22 -6.94
CA SER A 15 27.75 -1.50 -7.16
C SER A 15 27.62 0.00 -6.85
N VAL A 16 26.56 0.63 -7.33
CA VAL A 16 26.26 2.05 -7.07
C VAL A 16 26.06 2.31 -5.57
N ILE A 17 25.33 1.44 -4.87
CA ILE A 17 25.12 1.54 -3.42
C ILE A 17 26.46 1.44 -2.68
N ASN A 18 27.31 0.47 -3.03
CA ASN A 18 28.60 0.27 -2.37
C ASN A 18 29.52 1.48 -2.56
N ALA A 19 29.63 1.99 -3.79
CA ALA A 19 30.39 3.22 -4.07
C ALA A 19 29.82 4.43 -3.28
N GLY A 20 28.50 4.51 -3.13
CA GLY A 20 27.83 5.52 -2.32
C GLY A 20 28.17 5.43 -0.83
N ARG A 21 28.21 4.21 -0.26
CA ARG A 21 28.58 3.98 1.14
C ARG A 21 30.01 4.40 1.43
N ASP A 22 30.97 4.10 0.55
CA ASP A 22 32.36 4.50 0.73
C ASP A 22 32.52 6.03 0.82
N ILE A 23 31.72 6.77 0.04
CA ILE A 23 31.68 8.24 0.08
C ILE A 23 31.08 8.74 1.41
N LEU A 24 30.02 8.09 1.91
CA LEU A 24 29.38 8.46 3.17
C LEU A 24 30.26 8.12 4.39
N ALA A 25 30.94 6.97 4.37
CA ALA A 25 31.81 6.51 5.46
C ALA A 25 32.94 7.49 5.74
N ARG A 26 33.50 8.13 4.70
CA ARG A 26 34.53 9.18 4.83
C ARG A 26 34.04 10.45 5.53
N ARG A 27 32.73 10.62 5.71
CA ARG A 27 32.10 11.80 6.33
C ARG A 27 31.50 11.54 7.71
N ARG A 28 31.47 10.29 8.18
CA ARG A 28 30.83 9.94 9.47
C ARG A 28 31.68 10.39 10.65
N GLN A 29 31.07 11.15 11.56
CA GLN A 29 31.52 11.32 12.94
C GLN A 29 30.59 10.49 13.82
N THR A 30 31.14 9.53 14.57
CA THR A 30 30.37 8.68 15.47
C THR A 30 29.94 9.49 16.69
N SER A 31 28.63 9.66 16.91
CA SER A 31 28.06 10.26 18.12
C SER A 31 27.04 9.30 18.74
N MET A 32 27.01 9.23 20.08
CA MET A 32 26.01 8.46 20.83
C MET A 32 24.72 9.29 20.91
N VAL A 33 23.85 9.18 19.91
CA VAL A 33 22.55 9.85 19.86
C VAL A 33 21.44 8.78 19.82
N ALA A 34 20.23 9.11 20.28
CA ALA A 34 19.11 8.17 20.24
C ALA A 34 18.80 7.75 18.77
N PRO A 35 18.29 6.52 18.53
CA PRO A 35 18.05 6.02 17.17
C PRO A 35 17.13 6.92 16.33
N SER A 36 16.07 7.46 16.93
CA SER A 36 15.16 8.39 16.25
C SER A 36 15.85 9.71 15.87
N SER A 37 16.69 10.28 16.73
CA SER A 37 17.44 11.51 16.43
C SER A 37 18.51 11.33 15.35
N ASP A 38 19.18 10.18 15.31
CA ASP A 38 20.12 9.85 14.24
C ASP A 38 19.39 9.69 12.90
N LEU A 39 18.24 9.01 12.89
CA LEU A 39 17.36 8.93 11.71
C LEU A 39 16.91 10.30 11.23
N LEU A 40 16.55 11.22 12.13
CA LEU A 40 16.16 12.59 11.76
C LEU A 40 17.31 13.36 11.10
N ALA A 41 18.52 13.26 11.66
CA ALA A 41 19.70 13.88 11.06
C ALA A 41 19.98 13.33 9.64
N LYS A 42 19.93 12.01 9.46
CA LYS A 42 20.07 11.35 8.16
C LYS A 42 18.95 11.73 7.18
N SER A 43 17.72 11.90 7.68
CA SER A 43 16.57 12.31 6.87
C SER A 43 16.74 13.74 6.34
N THR A 44 17.20 14.66 7.18
CA THR A 44 17.57 16.03 6.75
C THR A 44 18.70 15.99 5.73
N GLN A 45 19.75 15.20 5.99
CA GLN A 45 20.84 15.03 5.04
C GLN A 45 20.33 14.52 3.69
N LEU A 46 19.44 13.53 3.68
CA LEU A 46 18.88 12.92 2.46
C LEU A 46 18.08 13.93 1.63
N ILE A 47 17.33 14.83 2.27
CA ILE A 47 16.58 15.90 1.57
C ILE A 47 17.53 16.83 0.82
N HIS A 48 18.65 17.22 1.42
CA HIS A 48 19.57 18.21 0.87
C HIS A 48 20.68 17.60 0.00
N HIS A 49 20.83 16.28 0.00
CA HIS A 49 21.89 15.59 -0.71
C HIS A 49 21.76 15.72 -2.24
N ARG A 50 22.89 15.95 -2.92
CA ARG A 50 22.95 16.20 -4.37
C ARG A 50 23.54 15.04 -5.19
N GLY A 51 24.33 14.15 -4.57
CA GLY A 51 24.97 13.04 -5.28
C GLY A 51 24.02 11.85 -5.46
N GLU A 52 23.94 11.28 -6.67
CA GLU A 52 23.01 10.18 -6.96
C GLU A 52 23.40 8.89 -6.22
N ALA A 53 24.64 8.42 -6.37
CA ALA A 53 25.11 7.17 -5.75
C ALA A 53 25.09 7.25 -4.20
N SER A 54 25.63 8.32 -3.64
CA SER A 54 25.62 8.54 -2.18
C SER A 54 24.24 8.88 -1.64
N GLY A 55 23.35 9.46 -2.46
CA GLY A 55 21.95 9.68 -2.10
C GLY A 55 21.16 8.38 -2.02
N LEU A 56 21.39 7.46 -2.96
CA LEU A 56 20.80 6.12 -2.92
C LEU A 56 21.29 5.32 -1.70
N ALA A 57 22.60 5.35 -1.41
CA ALA A 57 23.16 4.72 -0.21
C ALA A 57 22.54 5.30 1.07
N LEU A 58 22.39 6.62 1.16
CA LEU A 58 21.77 7.28 2.31
C LEU A 58 20.28 6.95 2.44
N ALA A 59 19.55 6.83 1.33
CA ALA A 59 18.16 6.37 1.33
C ALA A 59 18.06 4.94 1.91
N CYS A 60 18.98 4.05 1.54
CA CYS A 60 19.02 2.69 2.10
C CYS A 60 19.27 2.71 3.61
N GLU A 61 20.18 3.56 4.10
CA GLU A 61 20.42 3.73 5.54
C GLU A 61 19.17 4.24 6.26
N VAL A 62 18.53 5.30 5.76
CA VAL A 62 17.31 5.88 6.35
C VAL A 62 16.17 4.85 6.41
N VAL A 63 15.99 4.04 5.36
CA VAL A 63 14.96 2.99 5.34
C VAL A 63 15.28 1.88 6.35
N ALA A 64 16.53 1.42 6.40
CA ALA A 64 16.96 0.39 7.35
C ALA A 64 16.85 0.86 8.82
N ASP A 65 17.29 2.09 9.10
CA ASP A 65 17.20 2.69 10.43
C ASP A 65 15.75 2.85 10.88
N TYR A 66 14.85 3.28 9.98
CA TYR A 66 13.42 3.32 10.26
C TYR A 66 12.85 1.94 10.61
N GLN A 67 13.20 0.90 9.86
CA GLN A 67 12.74 -0.47 10.12
C GLN A 67 13.24 -1.03 11.46
N ALA A 68 14.38 -0.55 11.94
CA ALA A 68 14.97 -0.96 13.22
C ALA A 68 14.37 -0.23 14.44
N LEU A 69 13.51 0.79 14.24
CA LEU A 69 12.91 1.53 15.36
C LEU A 69 11.92 0.68 16.15
N ASP A 70 12.05 0.73 17.48
CA ASP A 70 10.98 0.30 18.37
C ASP A 70 9.77 1.27 18.32
N LYS A 71 8.70 0.91 19.03
CA LYS A 71 7.46 1.71 19.05
C LYS A 71 7.68 3.13 19.58
N SER A 72 8.54 3.31 20.59
CA SER A 72 8.79 4.61 21.21
C SER A 72 9.56 5.54 20.27
N ASN A 73 10.63 5.03 19.67
CA ASN A 73 11.44 5.79 18.73
C ASN A 73 10.68 6.07 17.42
N ARG A 74 9.84 5.14 16.96
CA ARG A 74 8.96 5.38 15.81
C ARG A 74 7.99 6.52 16.09
N ARG A 75 7.39 6.56 17.28
CA ARG A 75 6.51 7.66 17.69
C ARG A 75 7.26 8.99 17.71
N ALA A 76 8.46 9.03 18.31
CA ALA A 76 9.29 10.23 18.33
C ALA A 76 9.65 10.71 16.91
N PHE A 77 9.93 9.78 15.99
CA PHE A 77 10.16 10.10 14.58
C PHE A 77 8.92 10.70 13.90
N PHE A 78 7.72 10.16 14.18
CA PHE A 78 6.46 10.69 13.66
C PHE A 78 6.14 12.09 14.17
N GLU A 79 6.33 12.34 15.47
CA GLU A 79 6.18 13.66 16.08
C GLU A 79 7.13 14.68 15.43
N ALA A 80 8.39 14.28 15.20
CA ALA A 80 9.37 15.11 14.52
C ALA A 80 9.05 15.34 13.03
N LEU A 81 8.52 14.35 12.30
CA LEU A 81 8.04 14.56 10.92
C LEU A 81 6.91 15.60 10.85
N ALA A 82 6.02 15.61 11.83
CA ALA A 82 4.91 16.55 11.90
C ALA A 82 5.40 17.97 12.20
N ARG A 83 6.37 18.11 13.12
CA ARG A 83 6.88 19.40 13.60
C ARG A 83 8.02 19.96 12.74
N ASP A 84 9.07 19.18 12.52
CA ASP A 84 10.37 19.64 12.02
C ASP A 84 10.45 19.56 10.48
N PHE A 85 9.58 18.77 9.84
CA PHE A 85 9.51 18.59 8.38
C PHE A 85 8.23 19.18 7.79
N ALA A 86 7.66 20.19 8.45
CA ALA A 86 6.56 21.00 7.94
C ALA A 86 7.03 22.07 6.96
N ALA A 87 6.10 22.58 6.14
CA ALA A 87 6.36 23.74 5.31
C ALA A 87 6.69 24.95 6.20
N ASP A 88 7.66 25.75 5.78
CA ASP A 88 8.04 26.97 6.49
C ASP A 88 6.91 28.00 6.37
N ARG A 89 6.23 28.24 7.50
CA ARG A 89 5.07 29.13 7.57
C ARG A 89 5.40 30.54 7.07
N GLU A 90 6.55 31.09 7.45
CA GLU A 90 6.93 32.46 7.08
C GLU A 90 7.25 32.53 5.59
N ALA A 91 7.93 31.50 5.05
CA ALA A 91 8.19 31.41 3.61
C ALA A 91 6.90 31.29 2.79
N VAL A 92 5.90 30.52 3.27
CA VAL A 92 4.59 30.39 2.63
C VAL A 92 3.85 31.73 2.61
N ILE A 93 3.79 32.43 3.75
CA ILE A 93 3.13 33.74 3.85
C ILE A 93 3.79 34.75 2.91
N ALA A 94 5.13 34.83 2.93
CA ALA A 94 5.87 35.73 2.05
C ALA A 94 5.65 35.44 0.56
N ALA A 95 5.58 34.16 0.17
CA ALA A 95 5.29 33.78 -1.21
C ALA A 95 3.84 34.08 -1.61
N ALA A 96 2.89 33.95 -0.67
CA ALA A 96 1.48 34.26 -0.90
C ALA A 96 1.25 35.76 -1.11
N GLU A 97 1.87 36.63 -0.30
CA GLU A 97 1.77 38.08 -0.50
C GLU A 97 2.36 38.51 -1.85
N ARG A 98 3.50 37.94 -2.27
CA ARG A 98 4.06 38.20 -3.61
C ARG A 98 3.10 37.78 -4.74
N TYR A 99 2.44 36.64 -4.61
CA TYR A 99 1.46 36.18 -5.60
C TYR A 99 0.20 37.06 -5.62
N LYS A 100 -0.19 37.61 -4.48
CA LYS A 100 -1.31 38.56 -4.37
C LYS A 100 -0.97 39.91 -5.01
N GLU A 101 0.28 40.37 -4.88
CA GLU A 101 0.77 41.58 -5.54
C GLU A 101 0.91 41.41 -7.07
N ASP A 102 1.41 40.26 -7.51
CA ASP A 102 1.52 39.88 -8.91
C ASP A 102 1.15 38.40 -9.12
N ALA A 103 -0.02 38.17 -9.72
CA ALA A 103 -0.59 36.84 -9.94
C ALA A 103 0.03 36.08 -11.12
N SER A 104 1.32 36.30 -11.40
CA SER A 104 2.07 35.62 -12.45
C SER A 104 2.33 34.14 -12.13
N GLU A 105 2.49 33.33 -13.18
CA GLU A 105 2.84 31.90 -13.06
C GLU A 105 4.17 31.67 -12.31
N VAL A 106 5.10 32.63 -12.38
CA VAL A 106 6.36 32.58 -11.64
C VAL A 106 6.12 32.65 -10.13
N ASN A 107 5.25 33.56 -9.68
CA ASN A 107 4.90 33.71 -8.28
C ASN A 107 4.00 32.56 -7.79
N LEU A 108 3.08 32.07 -8.62
CA LEU A 108 2.31 30.87 -8.32
C LEU A 108 3.23 29.65 -8.10
N GLY A 109 4.22 29.47 -8.97
CA GLY A 109 5.23 28.44 -8.82
C GLY A 109 6.08 28.59 -7.55
N ALA A 110 6.39 29.82 -7.15
CA ALA A 110 7.11 30.09 -5.90
C ALA A 110 6.26 29.76 -4.66
N LEU A 111 4.99 30.12 -4.66
CA LEU A 111 4.03 29.76 -3.60
C LEU A 111 3.88 28.24 -3.49
N SER A 112 3.69 27.55 -4.62
CA SER A 112 3.59 26.08 -4.66
C SER A 112 4.83 25.41 -4.05
N ARG A 113 6.05 25.86 -4.40
CA ARG A 113 7.30 25.35 -3.82
C ARG A 113 7.43 25.65 -2.33
N ALA A 114 7.00 26.82 -1.87
CA ALA A 114 7.06 27.18 -0.45
C ALA A 114 6.07 26.35 0.38
N ALA A 115 4.91 26.02 -0.18
CA ALA A 115 3.86 25.24 0.47
C ALA A 115 4.16 23.74 0.55
N GLU A 116 5.04 23.20 -0.30
CA GLU A 116 5.43 21.79 -0.25
C GLU A 116 6.29 21.50 0.99
N ALA A 117 5.76 20.69 1.92
CA ALA A 117 6.48 20.33 3.12
C ALA A 117 7.72 19.45 2.80
N PRO A 118 8.88 19.67 3.45
CA PRO A 118 10.11 18.89 3.22
C PRO A 118 9.93 17.37 3.31
N ARG A 119 9.01 16.89 4.16
CA ARG A 119 8.64 15.46 4.27
C ARG A 119 8.17 14.83 2.95
N VAL A 120 7.54 15.59 2.04
CA VAL A 120 7.12 15.08 0.73
C VAL A 120 8.34 14.68 -0.11
N LYS A 121 9.39 15.50 -0.07
CA LYS A 121 10.68 15.19 -0.72
C LYS A 121 11.40 14.05 -0.01
N LEU A 122 11.33 13.98 1.33
CA LEU A 122 11.87 12.85 2.09
C LEU A 122 11.26 11.52 1.64
N PHE A 123 9.93 11.40 1.57
CA PHE A 123 9.27 10.17 1.14
C PHE A 123 9.69 9.76 -0.28
N ARG A 124 9.75 10.70 -1.23
CA ARG A 124 10.26 10.45 -2.59
C ARG A 124 11.69 9.95 -2.59
N ARG A 125 12.56 10.51 -1.75
CA ARG A 125 13.97 10.11 -1.62
C ARG A 125 14.13 8.75 -0.94
N MET A 126 13.34 8.47 0.10
CA MET A 126 13.30 7.15 0.73
C MET A 126 12.89 6.09 -0.29
N ASN A 127 11.90 6.39 -1.13
CA ASN A 127 11.42 5.46 -2.15
C ASN A 127 12.41 5.19 -3.30
N MET A 128 13.58 5.85 -3.32
CA MET A 128 14.68 5.49 -4.23
C MET A 128 15.37 4.20 -3.79
N ALA A 129 15.34 3.86 -2.49
CA ALA A 129 15.97 2.66 -1.98
C ALA A 129 15.21 1.40 -2.48
N PRO A 130 15.93 0.30 -2.77
CA PRO A 130 15.30 -0.97 -3.11
C PRO A 130 14.34 -1.41 -2.01
N GLU A 131 13.21 -2.00 -2.39
CA GLU A 131 12.20 -2.53 -1.45
C GLU A 131 11.62 -1.47 -0.47
N ALA A 132 11.82 -0.18 -0.72
CA ALA A 132 11.32 0.88 0.16
C ALA A 132 9.80 1.07 0.08
N THR A 133 9.17 0.73 -1.04
CA THR A 133 7.72 0.94 -1.23
C THR A 133 6.90 0.16 -0.18
N PRO A 134 7.09 -1.16 0.03
CA PRO A 134 6.44 -1.89 1.13
C PRO A 134 6.69 -1.26 2.52
N VAL A 135 7.89 -0.73 2.75
CA VAL A 135 8.25 -0.11 4.03
C VAL A 135 7.45 1.16 4.27
N LEU A 136 7.33 2.01 3.25
CA LEU A 136 6.52 3.22 3.32
C LEU A 136 5.04 2.89 3.50
N VAL A 137 4.53 1.84 2.83
CA VAL A 137 3.15 1.38 3.03
C VAL A 137 2.91 0.98 4.50
N LYS A 138 3.82 0.19 5.09
CA LYS A 138 3.77 -0.16 6.52
C LYS A 138 3.93 1.05 7.43
N MET A 139 4.76 2.03 7.04
CA MET A 139 4.91 3.29 7.76
C MET A 139 3.58 4.05 7.82
N ARG A 140 2.88 4.20 6.70
CA ARG A 140 1.56 4.85 6.68
C ARG A 140 0.54 4.09 7.53
N ALA A 141 0.55 2.76 7.50
CA ALA A 141 -0.32 1.96 8.36
C ALA A 141 -0.09 2.28 9.86
N ALA A 142 1.18 2.32 10.29
CA ALA A 142 1.53 2.70 11.66
C ALA A 142 1.10 4.14 12.00
N MET A 143 1.22 5.09 11.05
CA MET A 143 0.72 6.46 11.25
C MET A 143 -0.80 6.47 11.48
N ILE A 144 -1.57 5.71 10.69
CA ILE A 144 -3.03 5.61 10.81
C ILE A 144 -3.44 5.08 12.19
N GLU A 145 -2.72 4.09 12.72
CA GLU A 145 -2.96 3.54 14.07
C GLU A 145 -2.73 4.59 15.16
N ASP A 146 -1.69 5.42 15.01
CA ASP A 146 -1.30 6.44 15.98
C ASP A 146 -2.11 7.75 15.86
N LEU A 147 -2.90 7.96 14.79
CA LEU A 147 -3.68 9.20 14.56
C LEU A 147 -4.61 9.59 15.71
N LYS A 148 -5.14 8.62 16.46
CA LYS A 148 -5.98 8.90 17.63
C LYS A 148 -5.19 9.54 18.77
N ALA A 149 -3.94 9.12 18.95
CA ALA A 149 -3.06 9.59 20.01
C ALA A 149 -2.21 10.80 19.59
N LEU A 150 -2.00 10.99 18.28
CA LEU A 150 -1.21 12.07 17.67
C LEU A 150 -1.96 12.70 16.49
N PRO A 151 -2.97 13.55 16.74
CA PRO A 151 -3.79 14.15 15.68
C PRO A 151 -3.02 15.01 14.66
N GLU A 152 -1.89 15.60 15.07
CA GLU A 152 -0.96 16.37 14.24
C GLU A 152 -0.32 15.54 13.12
N LEU A 153 -0.26 14.21 13.29
CA LEU A 153 0.29 13.28 12.30
C LEU A 153 -0.57 13.19 11.04
N ARG A 154 -1.82 13.69 11.08
CA ARG A 154 -2.75 13.67 9.94
C ARG A 154 -2.18 14.37 8.70
N ALA A 155 -1.47 15.48 8.88
CA ALA A 155 -0.87 16.19 7.75
C ALA A 155 0.25 15.36 7.09
N VAL A 156 1.07 14.67 7.90
CA VAL A 156 2.14 13.79 7.42
C VAL A 156 1.57 12.58 6.68
N GLU A 157 0.57 11.93 7.27
CA GLU A 157 -0.13 10.79 6.68
C GLU A 157 -0.80 11.16 5.35
N THR A 158 -1.43 12.34 5.28
CA THR A 158 -2.07 12.85 4.06
C THR A 158 -1.07 13.09 2.95
N ASP A 159 0.10 13.65 3.26
CA ASP A 159 1.16 13.87 2.27
C ASP A 159 1.70 12.54 1.72
N LEU A 160 1.88 11.54 2.59
CA LEU A 160 2.29 10.19 2.15
C LEU A 160 1.19 9.51 1.33
N LYS A 161 -0.08 9.68 1.70
CA LYS A 161 -1.23 9.21 0.91
C LYS A 161 -1.21 9.81 -0.50
N HIS A 162 -0.95 11.11 -0.64
CA HIS A 162 -0.86 11.75 -1.95
C HIS A 162 0.28 11.18 -2.80
N GLN A 163 1.42 10.85 -2.19
CA GLN A 163 2.49 10.13 -2.89
C GLN A 163 2.01 8.76 -3.38
N PHE A 164 1.30 8.00 -2.54
CA PHE A 164 0.75 6.69 -2.93
C PHE A 164 -0.29 6.77 -4.05
N ILE A 165 -1.14 7.81 -4.09
CA ILE A 165 -2.06 7.99 -5.22
C ILE A 165 -1.30 8.11 -6.55
N SER A 166 -0.14 8.77 -6.55
CA SER A 166 0.71 8.86 -7.74
C SER A 166 1.49 7.57 -8.03
N TRP A 167 2.02 6.91 -7.00
CA TRP A 167 2.89 5.74 -7.17
C TRP A 167 2.10 4.48 -7.53
N PHE A 168 0.94 4.27 -6.91
CA PHE A 168 0.04 3.14 -7.17
C PHE A 168 -1.01 3.48 -8.24
N ASN A 169 -0.56 4.12 -9.32
CA ASN A 169 -1.42 4.41 -10.46
C ASN A 169 -1.90 3.09 -11.08
N ARG A 170 -3.20 3.00 -11.37
CA ARG A 170 -3.84 1.85 -12.02
C ARG A 170 -3.11 1.35 -13.28
N GLY A 171 -2.44 2.24 -14.02
CA GLY A 171 -1.75 1.87 -15.27
C GLY A 171 -0.58 0.91 -15.05
N PHE A 172 -0.10 0.76 -13.82
CA PHE A 172 0.96 -0.17 -13.46
C PHE A 172 0.44 -1.42 -12.76
N LEU A 173 -0.87 -1.54 -12.50
CA LEU A 173 -1.41 -2.70 -11.82
C LEU A 173 -1.54 -3.87 -12.78
N GLU A 174 -1.03 -5.02 -12.36
CA GLU A 174 -1.09 -6.26 -13.09
C GLU A 174 -2.11 -7.20 -12.43
N LEU A 175 -3.12 -7.61 -13.19
CA LEU A 175 -4.06 -8.64 -12.77
C LEU A 175 -3.45 -10.03 -13.01
N ARG A 176 -3.35 -10.84 -11.96
CA ARG A 176 -2.90 -12.23 -12.04
C ARG A 176 -3.97 -13.17 -11.51
N VAL A 177 -3.99 -14.38 -12.06
CA VAL A 177 -4.75 -15.51 -11.50
C VAL A 177 -3.96 -16.07 -10.34
N ILE A 178 -4.66 -16.34 -9.24
CA ILE A 178 -4.11 -17.07 -8.10
C ILE A 178 -4.67 -18.49 -8.15
N ASP A 179 -3.76 -19.46 -8.20
CA ASP A 179 -4.06 -20.88 -8.28
C ASP A 179 -3.03 -21.69 -7.46
N TRP A 180 -3.14 -23.03 -7.47
CA TRP A 180 -2.24 -23.89 -6.70
C TRP A 180 -0.79 -23.95 -7.24
N ASN A 181 -0.52 -23.38 -8.43
CA ASN A 181 0.84 -23.24 -8.97
C ASN A 181 1.49 -21.92 -8.56
N THR A 182 0.72 -21.01 -7.97
CA THR A 182 1.22 -19.73 -7.46
C THR A 182 2.24 -19.98 -6.35
N PRO A 183 3.35 -19.22 -6.27
CA PRO A 183 4.35 -19.38 -5.23
C PRO A 183 3.75 -19.40 -3.82
N ALA A 184 4.20 -20.35 -2.99
CA ALA A 184 3.71 -20.53 -1.63
C ALA A 184 3.79 -19.24 -0.78
N SER A 185 4.84 -18.43 -1.00
CA SER A 185 5.01 -17.12 -0.34
C SER A 185 3.87 -16.13 -0.63
N ILE A 186 3.27 -16.18 -1.83
CA ILE A 186 2.11 -15.36 -2.20
C ILE A 186 0.84 -15.96 -1.62
N LEU A 187 0.70 -17.29 -1.67
CA LEU A 187 -0.46 -17.99 -1.10
C LEU A 187 -0.57 -17.77 0.42
N GLU A 188 0.55 -17.77 1.16
CA GLU A 188 0.57 -17.42 2.58
C GLU A 188 0.06 -16.00 2.83
N ARG A 189 0.38 -15.04 1.96
CA ARG A 189 -0.12 -13.67 2.07
C ARG A 189 -1.63 -13.59 1.85
N ILE A 190 -2.17 -14.36 0.90
CA ILE A 190 -3.62 -14.44 0.70
C ILE A 190 -4.32 -14.94 1.97
N ILE A 191 -3.78 -15.98 2.62
CA ILE A 191 -4.29 -16.47 3.91
C ILE A 191 -4.26 -15.36 4.97
N GLN A 192 -3.14 -14.63 5.06
CA GLN A 192 -2.96 -13.56 6.06
C GLN A 192 -3.87 -12.35 5.83
N TYR A 193 -4.18 -12.03 4.58
CA TYR A 193 -4.89 -10.81 4.20
C TYR A 193 -6.40 -10.97 4.06
N GLU A 194 -6.93 -12.20 4.11
CA GLU A 194 -8.36 -12.43 3.98
C GLU A 194 -9.15 -11.81 5.14
N SER A 195 -9.97 -10.83 4.80
CA SER A 195 -10.60 -9.90 5.75
C SER A 195 -12.13 -10.03 5.84
N VAL A 196 -12.75 -10.72 4.88
CA VAL A 196 -14.20 -10.96 4.81
C VAL A 196 -14.53 -12.32 5.42
N HIS A 197 -13.79 -13.37 5.05
CA HIS A 197 -14.02 -14.76 5.40
C HIS A 197 -12.71 -15.49 5.71
N ALA A 198 -12.20 -15.33 6.94
CA ALA A 198 -10.91 -15.86 7.39
C ALA A 198 -10.61 -17.29 6.90
N ILE A 199 -9.47 -17.46 6.23
CA ILE A 199 -9.01 -18.75 5.72
C ILE A 199 -8.30 -19.52 6.83
N GLN A 200 -8.79 -20.72 7.17
CA GLN A 200 -8.33 -21.51 8.32
C GLN A 200 -7.05 -22.33 8.04
N GLY A 201 -6.32 -22.02 6.95
CA GLY A 201 -5.06 -22.65 6.57
C GLY A 201 -5.02 -23.14 5.12
N TRP A 202 -4.02 -23.96 4.81
CA TRP A 202 -3.73 -24.40 3.43
C TRP A 202 -4.83 -25.24 2.78
N ASN A 203 -5.50 -26.11 3.53
CA ASN A 203 -6.57 -26.94 2.98
C ASN A 203 -7.80 -26.11 2.61
N ASP A 204 -8.18 -25.16 3.46
CA ASP A 204 -9.25 -24.20 3.19
C ASP A 204 -8.89 -23.36 1.94
N LEU A 205 -7.68 -22.78 1.90
CA LEU A 205 -7.21 -22.07 0.70
C LEU A 205 -7.31 -22.93 -0.56
N ARG A 206 -6.88 -24.20 -0.50
CA ARG A 206 -6.94 -25.12 -1.65
C ARG A 206 -8.36 -25.28 -2.17
N SER A 207 -9.33 -25.46 -1.28
CA SER A 207 -10.74 -25.60 -1.66
C SER A 207 -11.25 -24.35 -2.40
N ARG A 208 -10.86 -23.16 -1.95
CA ARG A 208 -11.21 -21.86 -2.55
C ARG A 208 -10.51 -21.55 -3.88
N LEU A 209 -9.50 -22.32 -4.24
CA LEU A 209 -8.75 -22.20 -5.50
C LEU A 209 -9.06 -23.32 -6.49
N SER A 210 -10.03 -24.19 -6.20
CA SER A 210 -10.31 -25.41 -6.97
C SER A 210 -11.73 -25.47 -7.53
N GLY A 211 -11.92 -26.31 -8.55
CA GLY A 211 -13.24 -26.56 -9.15
C GLY A 211 -13.88 -25.29 -9.72
N ASP A 212 -15.06 -24.97 -9.21
CA ASP A 212 -15.89 -23.83 -9.62
C ASP A 212 -15.53 -22.54 -8.86
N ARG A 213 -14.28 -22.43 -8.41
CA ARG A 213 -13.74 -21.28 -7.69
C ARG A 213 -12.55 -20.68 -8.42
N MET A 214 -12.41 -19.38 -8.31
CA MET A 214 -11.31 -18.63 -8.89
C MET A 214 -10.87 -17.54 -7.94
N CYS A 215 -9.57 -17.29 -7.89
CA CYS A 215 -9.01 -16.14 -7.20
C CYS A 215 -8.17 -15.32 -8.17
N PHE A 216 -8.27 -14.00 -8.04
CA PHE A 216 -7.49 -13.05 -8.80
C PHE A 216 -6.84 -12.06 -7.85
N ALA A 217 -5.65 -11.57 -8.16
CA ALA A 217 -5.01 -10.53 -7.38
C ALA A 217 -4.34 -9.48 -8.26
N PHE A 218 -4.33 -8.25 -7.78
CA PHE A 218 -3.66 -7.11 -8.39
C PHE A 218 -2.31 -6.89 -7.73
N PHE A 219 -1.27 -6.84 -8.55
CA PHE A 219 0.11 -6.59 -8.13
C PHE A 219 0.59 -5.25 -8.69
N HIS A 220 1.58 -4.67 -8.02
CA HIS A 220 2.30 -3.50 -8.51
C HIS A 220 3.78 -3.86 -8.72
N PRO A 221 4.47 -3.32 -9.73
CA PRO A 221 5.88 -3.65 -10.02
C PRO A 221 6.82 -3.44 -8.83
N ALA A 222 6.52 -2.47 -7.95
CA ALA A 222 7.29 -2.21 -6.73
C ALA A 222 6.94 -3.15 -5.56
N MET A 223 5.94 -4.03 -5.73
CA MET A 223 5.48 -5.03 -4.76
C MET A 223 5.07 -6.32 -5.52
N PRO A 224 6.00 -6.96 -6.25
CA PRO A 224 5.65 -8.00 -7.23
C PRO A 224 5.17 -9.31 -6.62
N ASP A 225 5.53 -9.56 -5.35
CA ASP A 225 5.19 -10.77 -4.58
C ASP A 225 4.25 -10.46 -3.40
N ASP A 226 3.66 -9.26 -3.36
CA ASP A 226 2.76 -8.81 -2.31
C ASP A 226 1.47 -8.27 -2.94
N PRO A 227 0.36 -9.04 -2.92
CA PRO A 227 -0.87 -8.63 -3.58
C PRO A 227 -1.42 -7.37 -2.91
N LEU A 228 -1.93 -6.42 -3.70
CA LEU A 228 -2.54 -5.19 -3.16
C LEU A 228 -4.03 -5.37 -2.88
N VAL A 229 -4.71 -6.02 -3.81
CA VAL A 229 -6.13 -6.38 -3.72
C VAL A 229 -6.28 -7.77 -4.30
N PHE A 230 -7.05 -8.63 -3.66
CA PHE A 230 -7.49 -9.88 -4.28
C PHE A 230 -9.00 -10.04 -4.24
N VAL A 231 -9.49 -10.87 -5.14
CA VAL A 231 -10.90 -11.07 -5.45
C VAL A 231 -11.14 -12.56 -5.58
N GLU A 232 -12.04 -13.08 -4.73
CA GLU A 232 -12.49 -14.46 -4.79
C GLU A 232 -13.86 -14.54 -5.49
N VAL A 233 -13.95 -15.52 -6.39
CA VAL A 233 -15.09 -15.71 -7.29
C VAL A 233 -15.56 -17.15 -7.22
N ALA A 234 -16.88 -17.33 -7.18
CA ALA A 234 -17.54 -18.63 -7.31
C ALA A 234 -18.41 -18.66 -8.56
N LEU A 235 -18.33 -19.74 -9.32
CA LEU A 235 -19.27 -20.04 -10.40
C LEU A 235 -20.43 -20.83 -9.80
N THR A 236 -21.66 -20.43 -10.11
CA THR A 236 -22.87 -20.99 -9.49
C THR A 236 -24.01 -21.13 -10.51
N ALA A 237 -24.96 -22.00 -10.21
CA ALA A 237 -26.25 -22.05 -10.90
C ALA A 237 -27.24 -21.09 -10.22
N GLY A 238 -27.44 -19.91 -10.81
CA GLY A 238 -28.28 -18.85 -10.22
C GLY A 238 -27.56 -17.97 -9.19
N ILE A 239 -28.30 -17.00 -8.63
CA ILE A 239 -27.75 -16.03 -7.68
C ILE A 239 -27.86 -16.59 -6.26
N PRO A 240 -26.76 -16.76 -5.50
CA PRO A 240 -26.82 -17.23 -4.13
C PRO A 240 -27.35 -16.15 -3.18
N SER A 241 -28.03 -16.57 -2.12
CA SER A 241 -28.55 -15.70 -1.05
C SER A 241 -27.70 -15.70 0.22
N ALA A 242 -26.76 -16.64 0.35
CA ALA A 242 -25.93 -16.81 1.53
C ALA A 242 -24.51 -17.23 1.12
N VAL A 243 -23.53 -16.82 1.93
CA VAL A 243 -22.10 -17.09 1.65
C VAL A 243 -21.63 -18.41 2.24
N ALA A 244 -22.23 -18.89 3.34
CA ALA A 244 -21.86 -20.14 3.98
C ALA A 244 -21.82 -21.33 3.00
N PRO A 245 -22.82 -21.54 2.12
CA PRO A 245 -22.76 -22.62 1.13
C PRO A 245 -21.61 -22.48 0.12
N LEU A 246 -21.14 -21.25 -0.16
CA LEU A 246 -20.04 -21.02 -1.10
C LEU A 246 -18.69 -21.41 -0.50
N ILE A 247 -18.53 -21.24 0.81
CA ILE A 247 -17.30 -21.51 1.56
C ILE A 247 -17.28 -22.96 2.05
N GLU A 248 -18.35 -23.42 2.70
CA GLU A 248 -18.41 -24.73 3.36
C GLU A 248 -18.52 -25.90 2.36
N ASN A 249 -19.16 -25.68 1.22
CA ASN A 249 -19.32 -26.70 0.17
C ASN A 249 -18.40 -26.44 -1.04
N ALA A 250 -17.24 -25.82 -0.84
CA ALA A 250 -16.31 -25.52 -1.94
C ALA A 250 -15.85 -26.79 -2.70
N ASP A 251 -15.86 -27.96 -2.05
CA ASP A 251 -15.50 -29.24 -2.66
C ASP A 251 -16.64 -29.89 -3.48
N VAL A 252 -17.87 -29.37 -3.38
CA VAL A 252 -19.02 -29.88 -4.14
C VAL A 252 -19.05 -29.18 -5.50
N VAL A 253 -18.64 -29.91 -6.53
CA VAL A 253 -18.65 -29.43 -7.92
C VAL A 253 -20.08 -29.50 -8.45
N ASP A 254 -20.62 -28.36 -8.85
CA ASP A 254 -21.92 -28.31 -9.51
C ASP A 254 -21.80 -28.88 -10.93
N ASP A 255 -22.90 -29.36 -11.51
CA ASP A 255 -22.89 -29.73 -12.93
C ASP A 255 -22.51 -28.50 -13.76
N ALA A 256 -21.32 -28.54 -14.38
CA ALA A 256 -20.76 -27.46 -15.17
C ALA A 256 -21.70 -26.96 -16.27
N GLN A 257 -22.67 -27.78 -16.71
CA GLN A 257 -23.69 -27.38 -17.68
C GLN A 257 -24.75 -26.44 -17.10
N ARG A 258 -24.91 -26.38 -15.77
CA ARG A 258 -25.91 -25.58 -15.06
C ARG A 258 -25.37 -24.24 -14.59
N LEU A 259 -24.05 -24.06 -14.56
CA LEU A 259 -23.40 -22.82 -14.13
C LEU A 259 -23.71 -21.67 -15.10
N ASP A 260 -24.28 -20.59 -14.58
CA ASP A 260 -24.67 -19.42 -15.37
C ASP A 260 -24.37 -18.07 -14.70
N THR A 261 -23.86 -18.10 -13.46
CA THR A 261 -23.69 -16.93 -12.61
C THR A 261 -22.29 -16.90 -11.99
N VAL A 262 -21.61 -15.76 -12.14
CA VAL A 262 -20.32 -15.44 -11.52
C VAL A 262 -20.59 -14.60 -10.28
N VAL A 263 -20.14 -15.08 -9.13
CA VAL A 263 -20.39 -14.48 -7.82
C VAL A 263 -19.07 -13.99 -7.22
N PHE A 264 -18.92 -12.68 -7.09
CA PHE A 264 -17.84 -12.05 -6.35
C PHE A 264 -18.20 -12.06 -4.87
N TYR A 265 -17.64 -12.98 -4.09
CA TYR A 265 -18.02 -13.18 -2.69
C TYR A 265 -16.98 -12.67 -1.69
N SER A 266 -15.74 -12.42 -2.12
CA SER A 266 -14.73 -11.72 -1.32
C SER A 266 -13.92 -10.75 -2.17
N ILE A 267 -13.71 -9.53 -1.66
CA ILE A 267 -12.80 -8.52 -2.21
C ILE A 267 -12.04 -7.92 -1.03
N SER A 268 -10.75 -8.25 -0.93
CA SER A 268 -9.91 -7.88 0.21
C SER A 268 -8.81 -6.91 -0.21
N ASN A 269 -8.71 -5.77 0.50
CA ASN A 269 -7.56 -4.87 0.41
C ASN A 269 -6.48 -5.33 1.39
N CYS A 270 -5.30 -5.65 0.88
CA CYS A 270 -4.26 -6.35 1.62
C CYS A 270 -3.46 -5.44 2.56
N HIS A 271 -3.49 -4.13 2.31
CA HIS A 271 -2.62 -3.18 3.00
C HIS A 271 -3.41 -2.05 3.66
N PRO A 272 -3.49 -2.01 5.01
CA PRO A 272 -4.07 -0.88 5.74
C PRO A 272 -3.40 0.45 5.39
N GLY A 273 -2.10 0.41 5.11
CA GLY A 273 -1.31 1.55 4.65
C GLY A 273 -1.70 2.08 3.27
N LEU A 274 -2.55 1.39 2.51
CA LEU A 274 -3.14 1.86 1.25
C LEU A 274 -4.62 2.23 1.40
N ALA A 275 -5.16 2.29 2.63
CA ALA A 275 -6.53 2.72 2.86
C ALA A 275 -6.80 4.09 2.25
N GLY A 276 -7.87 4.20 1.45
CA GLY A 276 -8.24 5.42 0.74
C GLY A 276 -7.38 5.79 -0.48
N VAL A 277 -6.45 4.91 -0.90
CA VAL A 277 -5.80 4.98 -2.22
C VAL A 277 -6.65 4.20 -3.21
N SER A 278 -7.13 4.88 -4.26
CA SER A 278 -7.94 4.22 -5.29
C SER A 278 -7.04 3.58 -6.34
N PHE A 279 -7.26 2.29 -6.59
CA PHE A 279 -6.65 1.54 -7.69
C PHE A 279 -7.50 1.63 -8.98
N GLY A 280 -8.49 2.51 -9.00
CA GLY A 280 -9.43 2.72 -10.10
C GLY A 280 -10.75 1.97 -9.92
N ASN A 281 -11.82 2.52 -10.50
CA ASN A 281 -13.19 1.98 -10.40
C ASN A 281 -13.45 0.75 -11.28
N PHE A 282 -12.40 0.17 -11.87
CA PHE A 282 -12.50 -0.87 -12.91
C PHE A 282 -11.81 -2.18 -12.53
N LEU A 283 -11.36 -2.36 -11.29
CA LEU A 283 -10.76 -3.63 -10.84
C LEU A 283 -11.70 -4.81 -11.15
N ILE A 284 -12.96 -4.68 -10.74
CA ILE A 284 -13.99 -5.71 -11.00
C ILE A 284 -14.24 -5.87 -12.49
N LYS A 285 -14.19 -4.80 -13.29
CA LYS A 285 -14.35 -4.89 -14.75
C LYS A 285 -13.28 -5.78 -15.38
N GLN A 286 -12.01 -5.66 -14.97
CA GLN A 286 -10.94 -6.51 -15.48
C GLN A 286 -11.17 -7.99 -15.10
N VAL A 287 -11.60 -8.24 -13.86
CA VAL A 287 -11.93 -9.61 -13.43
C VAL A 287 -13.13 -10.16 -14.22
N VAL A 288 -14.18 -9.36 -14.44
CA VAL A 288 -15.33 -9.73 -15.29
C VAL A 288 -14.87 -10.07 -16.71
N GLU A 289 -14.00 -9.26 -17.31
CA GLU A 289 -13.45 -9.53 -18.64
C GLU A 289 -12.63 -10.83 -18.68
N GLU A 290 -11.78 -11.08 -17.67
CA GLU A 290 -10.99 -12.31 -17.58
C GLU A 290 -11.84 -13.56 -17.36
N VAL A 291 -12.84 -13.49 -16.47
CA VAL A 291 -13.79 -14.59 -16.27
C VAL A 291 -14.63 -14.82 -17.52
N GLY A 292 -15.10 -13.75 -18.18
CA GLY A 292 -15.90 -13.83 -19.41
C GLY A 292 -15.15 -14.49 -20.57
N LYS A 293 -13.83 -14.25 -20.70
CA LYS A 293 -12.98 -14.94 -21.69
C LYS A 293 -12.90 -16.45 -21.44
N ARG A 294 -12.84 -16.87 -20.17
CA ARG A 294 -12.71 -18.29 -19.79
C ARG A 294 -14.04 -19.04 -19.81
N PHE A 295 -15.12 -18.36 -19.43
CA PHE A 295 -16.45 -18.94 -19.27
C PHE A 295 -17.49 -18.14 -20.07
N PRO A 296 -17.49 -18.23 -21.41
CA PRO A 296 -18.35 -17.42 -22.28
C PRO A 296 -19.85 -17.72 -22.12
N LYS A 297 -20.22 -18.81 -21.43
CA LYS A 297 -21.61 -19.18 -21.14
C LYS A 297 -22.20 -18.43 -19.93
N MET A 298 -21.38 -17.76 -19.13
CA MET A 298 -21.84 -17.02 -17.95
C MET A 298 -22.74 -15.85 -18.37
N LYS A 299 -23.91 -15.76 -17.75
CA LYS A 299 -24.94 -14.75 -18.08
C LYS A 299 -25.00 -13.62 -17.05
N ARG A 300 -24.65 -13.92 -15.80
CA ARG A 300 -24.80 -12.99 -14.67
C ARG A 300 -23.47 -12.79 -13.96
N PHE A 301 -23.20 -11.56 -13.58
CA PHE A 301 -22.06 -11.17 -12.74
C PHE A 301 -22.61 -10.38 -11.55
N VAL A 302 -22.50 -10.94 -10.35
CA VAL A 302 -23.11 -10.40 -9.14
C VAL A 302 -22.11 -10.40 -7.99
N THR A 303 -22.28 -9.50 -7.02
CA THR A 303 -21.50 -9.54 -5.78
C THR A 303 -22.36 -10.06 -4.63
N LEU A 304 -21.78 -10.87 -3.75
CA LEU A 304 -22.35 -11.19 -2.45
C LEU A 304 -21.55 -10.44 -1.37
N SER A 305 -21.81 -9.14 -1.26
CA SER A 305 -20.99 -8.22 -0.45
C SER A 305 -21.48 -8.12 1.01
N PRO A 306 -20.57 -7.97 1.98
CA PRO A 306 -20.96 -7.62 3.34
C PRO A 306 -21.44 -6.15 3.41
N VAL A 307 -22.15 -5.80 4.50
CA VAL A 307 -22.53 -4.42 4.81
C VAL A 307 -21.87 -3.96 6.12
N PRO A 308 -20.53 -3.83 6.15
CA PRO A 308 -19.81 -3.50 7.37
C PRO A 308 -20.24 -2.13 7.89
N GLY A 309 -20.46 -2.04 9.20
CA GLY A 309 -20.91 -0.81 9.85
C GLY A 309 -22.43 -0.62 9.90
N PHE A 310 -23.24 -1.44 9.21
CA PHE A 310 -24.70 -1.36 9.30
C PHE A 310 -25.22 -1.47 10.74
N CYS A 311 -24.77 -2.50 11.49
CA CYS A 311 -25.17 -2.66 12.90
C CYS A 311 -24.72 -1.49 13.78
N ARG A 312 -23.54 -0.92 13.50
CA ARG A 312 -23.04 0.26 14.24
C ARG A 312 -23.86 1.51 13.91
N TRP A 313 -24.27 1.67 12.66
CA TRP A 313 -25.15 2.74 12.23
C TRP A 313 -26.52 2.59 12.89
N LEU A 314 -27.10 1.38 12.88
CA LEU A 314 -28.40 1.08 13.49
C LEU A 314 -28.38 1.37 15.00
N ALA A 315 -27.34 0.93 15.72
CA ALA A 315 -27.19 1.20 17.15
C ALA A 315 -27.06 2.70 17.50
N LYS A 316 -26.66 3.56 16.54
CA LYS A 316 -26.67 5.02 16.70
C LYS A 316 -28.04 5.64 16.40
N GLN A 317 -28.90 4.94 15.65
CA GLN A 317 -30.28 5.37 15.43
C GLN A 317 -31.15 5.02 16.64
N ASP A 318 -30.96 3.85 17.26
CA ASP A 318 -31.71 3.39 18.45
C ASP A 318 -31.64 4.34 19.67
N THR A 319 -30.71 5.30 19.70
CA THR A 319 -30.70 6.37 20.72
C THR A 319 -31.69 7.51 20.48
N ASP A 320 -32.31 7.60 19.31
CA ASP A 320 -33.27 8.65 18.90
C ASP A 320 -34.58 8.08 18.30
N ILE A 321 -34.81 6.76 18.36
CA ILE A 321 -36.08 6.17 17.89
C ILE A 321 -37.05 6.14 19.07
N ASP A 322 -37.89 7.18 19.15
CA ASP A 322 -39.15 7.11 19.89
C ASP A 322 -40.05 6.10 19.15
N LEU A 323 -40.15 4.89 19.69
CA LEU A 323 -41.09 3.87 19.23
C LEU A 323 -42.45 4.13 19.90
N ASP A 324 -43.09 5.24 19.53
CA ASP A 324 -44.53 5.49 19.76
C ASP A 324 -45.33 5.20 18.47
#